data_AF-A0A7W7M822-F1
#
_entry.id   AF-A0A7W7M822-F1
#
_cell.length_a   1.000
_cell.length_b   1.000
_cell.length_c   1.000
_cell.angle_alpha   90.00
_cell.angle_beta   90.00
_cell.angle_gamma   90.00
#
_symmetry.space_group_name_H-M   'P 1'
#
loop_
_entity.id
_entity.type
_entity.pdbx_description
1 polymer ?
#
loop_
_entity_poly.entity_id
_entity_poly.type
_entity_poly.pdbx_seq_one_letter_code
_entity_poly.pdbx_strand_id
1 'polypeptide(L)'
;MEQERLAALHEYRLRDTPPDPELQAVLRIAAEVAGVASASLNLIDEHRQVQLTAINSAASDCSRDDSMCAVSFQSGAVTHVPDARLDPRYRDNPWVTGRLGRIRFYAAAPLITPDGHALGTLCVFDTVPRELTATQLAQLADLAGIVVAFFERRRQGRVTAELAAAVRAKQQWTDTLLDTVDAAVIACDENYRVTLWNRAARQMHGQSGAGDLAPVDEAGRFRLFEPDGRTPLPENELPLRAAVRQGVTVSGRELMIRRPGGEPVYVRVNASPLRGPDGQAAGAVMAQIDITAERTRRELIEQARERLAEANAELERSNADLTNFAAAVGHDLIAPLSAVGGFLELLAMDGFEAAAAGSAEVARMRDVIDGLLADALAARSGPAAEGR
;
A
#
# COMPACT_ATOMS: atom_id res chain seq x y z
N MET A 1 -8.75 -35.20 19.83
CA MET A 1 -7.75 -36.23 20.19
C MET A 1 -6.90 -36.67 18.99
N GLU A 2 -7.35 -37.51 18.05
CA GLU A 2 -6.48 -37.94 16.92
C GLU A 2 -6.28 -36.85 15.85
N GLN A 3 -7.33 -36.10 15.51
CA GLN A 3 -7.22 -34.99 14.54
C GLN A 3 -6.26 -33.89 15.03
N GLU A 4 -6.29 -33.56 16.32
CA GLU A 4 -5.38 -32.58 16.94
C GLU A 4 -3.94 -33.06 16.93
N ARG A 5 -3.71 -34.35 17.19
CA ARG A 5 -2.39 -34.98 17.09
C ARG A 5 -1.84 -34.96 15.66
N LEU A 6 -2.67 -35.26 14.67
CA LEU A 6 -2.29 -35.17 13.25
C LEU A 6 -1.99 -33.73 12.86
N ALA A 7 -2.82 -32.77 13.28
CA ALA A 7 -2.57 -31.35 13.07
C ALA A 7 -1.22 -30.92 13.68
N ALA A 8 -0.94 -31.34 14.91
CA ALA A 8 0.34 -31.12 15.56
C ALA A 8 1.49 -31.72 14.73
N LEU A 9 1.41 -32.99 14.33
CA LEU A 9 2.42 -33.65 13.49
C LEU A 9 2.71 -32.87 12.20
N HIS A 10 1.67 -32.43 11.49
CA HIS A 10 1.83 -31.65 10.26
C HIS A 10 2.43 -30.27 10.49
N GLU A 11 2.16 -29.65 11.64
CA GLU A 11 2.68 -28.32 11.97
C GLU A 11 4.23 -28.29 12.09
N TYR A 12 4.84 -29.36 12.58
CA TYR A 12 6.31 -29.45 12.68
C TYR A 12 7.00 -29.58 11.31
N ARG A 13 6.27 -29.95 10.24
CA ARG A 13 6.83 -30.15 8.88
C ARG A 13 8.11 -30.99 8.87
N LEU A 14 8.14 -32.05 9.68
CA LEU A 14 9.34 -32.87 9.90
C LEU A 14 9.78 -33.66 8.65
N ARG A 15 8.87 -33.85 7.69
CA ARG A 15 9.10 -34.62 6.46
C ARG A 15 9.78 -33.82 5.36
N ASP A 16 9.71 -32.50 5.40
CA ASP A 16 10.10 -31.62 4.29
C ASP A 16 11.61 -31.33 4.26
N THR A 17 12.43 -32.03 5.05
CA THR A 17 13.87 -31.75 5.16
C THR A 17 14.64 -33.02 5.46
N PRO A 18 15.84 -33.17 4.89
CA PRO A 18 16.68 -34.34 5.12
C PRO A 18 17.00 -34.54 6.62
N PRO A 19 17.32 -35.78 7.02
CA PRO A 19 17.65 -36.10 8.40
C PRO A 19 18.89 -35.33 8.87
N ASP A 20 18.77 -34.68 10.03
CA ASP A 20 19.83 -33.90 10.63
C ASP A 20 20.93 -34.81 11.23
N PRO A 21 22.23 -34.49 11.07
CA PRO A 21 23.31 -35.14 11.80
C PRO A 21 23.07 -35.26 13.31
N GLU A 22 22.36 -34.31 13.93
CA GLU A 22 21.97 -34.33 15.34
C GLU A 22 21.04 -35.52 15.65
N LEU A 23 20.02 -35.77 14.81
CA LEU A 23 19.11 -36.91 14.98
C LEU A 23 19.85 -38.25 14.82
N GLN A 24 20.77 -38.31 13.86
CA GLN A 24 21.63 -39.48 13.65
C GLN A 24 22.55 -39.74 14.87
N ALA A 25 23.03 -38.69 15.53
CA ALA A 25 23.80 -38.84 16.77
C ALA A 25 22.95 -39.40 17.91
N VAL A 26 21.72 -38.91 18.09
CA VAL A 26 20.77 -39.43 19.09
C VAL A 26 20.49 -40.91 18.85
N LEU A 27 20.27 -41.33 17.60
CA LEU A 27 20.05 -42.74 17.28
C LEU A 27 21.24 -43.64 17.65
N ARG A 28 22.47 -43.19 17.38
CA ARG A 28 23.68 -43.96 17.76
C ARG A 28 23.77 -44.14 19.27
N ILE A 29 23.52 -43.07 20.04
CA ILE A 29 23.51 -43.11 21.50
C ILE A 29 22.38 -44.03 22.00
N ALA A 30 21.20 -43.99 21.40
CA ALA A 30 20.08 -44.86 21.77
C ALA A 30 20.42 -46.35 21.58
N ALA A 31 21.04 -46.70 20.44
CA ALA A 31 21.50 -48.05 20.17
C ALA A 31 22.59 -48.50 21.15
N GLU A 32 23.55 -47.64 21.48
CA GLU A 32 24.61 -47.92 22.45
C GLU A 32 24.05 -48.13 23.86
N VAL A 33 23.16 -47.24 24.32
CA VAL A 33 22.45 -47.37 25.62
C VAL A 33 21.73 -48.69 25.72
N ALA A 34 21.04 -49.12 24.65
CA ALA A 34 20.30 -50.37 24.63
C ALA A 34 21.17 -51.61 24.33
N GLY A 35 22.45 -51.44 23.98
CA GLY A 35 23.36 -52.51 23.60
C GLY A 35 22.92 -53.25 22.33
N VAL A 36 22.30 -52.55 21.38
CA VAL A 36 21.83 -53.11 20.10
C VAL A 36 22.48 -52.41 18.92
N ALA A 37 22.39 -53.02 17.74
CA ALA A 37 22.91 -52.41 16.51
C ALA A 37 21.92 -51.45 15.84
N SER A 38 20.61 -51.63 16.05
CA SER A 38 19.57 -50.96 15.26
C SER A 38 18.72 -50.02 16.09
N ALA A 39 18.55 -48.80 15.59
CA ALA A 39 17.63 -47.80 16.12
C ALA A 39 16.96 -47.04 14.98
N SER A 40 15.73 -46.57 15.20
CA SER A 40 15.00 -45.76 14.23
C SER A 40 14.14 -44.71 14.92
N LEU A 41 13.92 -43.61 14.20
CA LEU A 41 12.99 -42.57 14.58
C LEU A 41 11.84 -42.58 13.60
N ASN A 42 10.64 -42.87 14.10
CA ASN A 42 9.46 -43.07 13.26
C ASN A 42 8.36 -42.11 13.68
N LEU A 43 7.70 -41.48 12.71
CA LEU A 43 6.52 -40.65 12.87
C LEU A 43 5.27 -41.46 12.52
N ILE A 44 4.19 -41.28 13.26
CA ILE A 44 2.93 -42.00 13.02
C ILE A 44 1.90 -41.04 12.44
N ASP A 45 1.64 -41.20 11.15
CA ASP A 45 0.64 -40.45 10.38
C ASP A 45 -0.73 -41.17 10.45
N GLU A 46 -1.74 -40.67 9.74
CA GLU A 46 -3.10 -41.21 9.79
C GLU A 46 -3.14 -42.71 9.41
N HIS A 47 -2.50 -43.07 8.29
CA HIS A 47 -2.56 -44.42 7.71
C HIS A 47 -1.21 -45.16 7.64
N ARG A 48 -0.12 -44.52 8.06
CA ARG A 48 1.23 -45.08 7.90
C ARG A 48 2.18 -44.66 9.01
N GLN A 49 3.20 -45.50 9.19
CA GLN A 49 4.44 -45.09 9.83
C GLN A 49 5.40 -44.54 8.76
N VAL A 50 5.95 -43.37 9.02
CA VAL A 50 7.02 -42.76 8.20
C VAL A 50 8.31 -42.80 8.99
N GLN A 51 9.34 -43.44 8.44
CA GLN A 51 10.66 -43.44 9.06
C GLN A 51 11.37 -42.14 8.74
N LEU A 52 11.63 -41.32 9.77
CA LEU A 52 12.35 -40.07 9.60
C LEU A 52 13.85 -40.33 9.44
N THR A 53 14.40 -41.26 10.21
CA THR A 53 15.82 -41.63 10.15
C THR A 53 16.07 -42.96 10.85
N ALA A 54 17.14 -43.68 10.48
CA ALA A 54 17.50 -44.96 11.08
C ALA A 54 19.01 -45.21 11.04
N ILE A 55 19.47 -46.14 11.88
CA ILE A 55 20.82 -46.73 11.84
C ILE A 55 20.73 -48.24 11.74
N ASN A 56 21.59 -48.82 10.90
CA ASN A 56 21.70 -50.27 10.65
C ASN A 56 20.36 -50.98 10.36
N SER A 57 19.41 -50.24 9.79
CA SER A 57 18.11 -50.73 9.36
C SER A 57 17.80 -50.15 7.98
N ALA A 58 17.20 -50.96 7.11
CA ALA A 58 16.75 -50.48 5.80
C ALA A 58 15.58 -49.51 5.99
N ALA A 59 15.52 -48.49 5.11
CA ALA A 59 14.38 -47.58 5.07
C ALA A 59 13.09 -48.38 4.90
N SER A 60 12.18 -48.29 5.87
CA SER A 60 10.93 -49.03 5.84
C SER A 60 9.78 -48.23 6.42
N ASP A 61 9.18 -47.43 5.55
CA ASP A 61 7.81 -46.97 5.73
C ASP A 61 6.89 -48.19 5.65
N CYS A 62 5.85 -48.22 6.49
CA CYS A 62 4.87 -49.28 6.48
C CYS A 62 3.47 -48.74 6.79
N SER A 63 2.45 -49.56 6.52
CA SER A 63 1.08 -49.24 6.95
C SER A 63 1.05 -49.08 8.47
N ARG A 64 0.14 -48.24 8.98
CA ARG A 64 0.00 -48.05 10.42
C ARG A 64 -0.38 -49.35 11.13
N ASP A 65 -1.16 -50.20 10.47
CA ASP A 65 -1.60 -51.49 11.00
C ASP A 65 -0.46 -52.51 11.10
N ASP A 66 0.52 -52.45 10.19
CA ASP A 66 1.70 -53.31 10.24
C ASP A 66 2.79 -52.77 11.21
N SER A 67 2.69 -51.51 11.68
CA SER A 67 3.70 -50.85 12.50
C SER A 67 3.75 -51.36 13.94
N MET A 68 4.93 -51.76 14.43
CA MET A 68 5.13 -52.02 15.87
C MET A 68 5.01 -50.73 16.71
N CYS A 69 5.45 -49.60 16.18
CA CYS A 69 5.41 -48.31 16.89
C CYS A 69 3.97 -47.84 17.13
N ALA A 70 3.09 -48.02 16.15
CA ALA A 70 1.69 -47.61 16.22
C ALA A 70 0.89 -48.32 17.33
N VAL A 71 1.34 -49.51 17.77
CA VAL A 71 0.65 -50.32 18.79
C VAL A 71 0.58 -49.63 20.15
N SER A 72 1.61 -48.87 20.54
CA SER A 72 1.71 -48.33 21.92
C SER A 72 2.21 -46.89 22.03
N PHE A 73 2.49 -46.19 20.93
CA PHE A 73 3.05 -44.82 20.97
C PHE A 73 2.19 -43.80 21.72
N GLN A 74 0.88 -44.00 21.81
CA GLN A 74 -0.04 -43.11 22.54
C GLN A 74 -0.04 -43.33 24.05
N SER A 75 0.60 -44.39 24.57
CA SER A 75 0.60 -44.72 26.00
C SER A 75 1.35 -43.71 26.88
N GLY A 76 2.20 -42.88 26.28
CA GLY A 76 3.01 -41.89 26.99
C GLY A 76 4.19 -42.45 27.78
N ALA A 77 4.33 -43.79 27.83
CA ALA A 77 5.41 -44.47 28.54
C ALA A 77 6.31 -45.24 27.57
N VAL A 78 7.56 -45.48 27.98
CA VAL A 78 8.48 -46.32 27.23
C VAL A 78 7.93 -47.75 27.19
N THR A 79 7.76 -48.28 25.99
CA THR A 79 7.40 -49.68 25.78
C THR A 79 8.67 -50.52 25.78
N HIS A 80 8.70 -51.59 26.57
CA HIS A 80 9.81 -52.54 26.63
C HIS A 80 9.28 -53.96 26.41
N VAL A 81 9.82 -54.65 25.40
CA VAL A 81 9.40 -55.98 24.97
C VAL A 81 10.65 -56.86 24.85
N PRO A 82 10.96 -57.66 25.88
CA PRO A 82 12.16 -58.49 25.87
C PRO A 82 12.19 -59.55 24.77
N ASP A 83 11.04 -60.20 24.53
CA ASP A 83 10.81 -61.10 23.40
C ASP A 83 9.40 -60.89 22.81
N ALA A 84 9.35 -60.27 21.64
CA ALA A 84 8.14 -59.90 20.93
C ALA A 84 7.29 -61.11 20.50
N ARG A 85 7.85 -62.33 20.46
CA ARG A 85 7.09 -63.55 20.19
C ARG A 85 6.18 -63.95 21.35
N LEU A 86 6.54 -63.52 22.56
CA LEU A 86 5.83 -63.86 23.79
C LEU A 86 4.83 -62.77 24.19
N ASP A 87 5.00 -61.54 23.69
CA ASP A 87 4.10 -60.43 23.98
C ASP A 87 2.81 -60.52 23.13
N PRO A 88 1.62 -60.62 23.75
CA PRO A 88 0.35 -60.72 23.02
C PRO A 88 0.07 -59.55 22.07
N ARG A 89 0.65 -58.37 22.31
CA ARG A 89 0.48 -57.18 21.47
C ARG A 89 1.28 -57.26 20.17
N TYR A 90 2.36 -58.04 20.15
CA TYR A 90 3.36 -58.03 19.08
C TYR A 90 3.57 -59.37 18.38
N ARG A 91 3.22 -60.50 19.00
CA ARG A 91 3.53 -61.84 18.46
C ARG A 91 3.02 -62.08 17.03
N ASP A 92 1.89 -61.48 16.69
CA ASP A 92 1.23 -61.62 15.40
C ASP A 92 1.61 -60.48 14.42
N ASN A 93 2.45 -59.52 14.86
CA ASN A 93 2.88 -58.39 14.05
C ASN A 93 3.81 -58.85 12.90
N PRO A 94 3.72 -58.26 11.69
CA PRO A 94 4.53 -58.66 10.53
C PRO A 94 6.04 -58.55 10.71
N TRP A 95 6.49 -57.64 11.58
CA TRP A 95 7.90 -57.47 11.95
C TRP A 95 8.42 -58.55 12.90
N VAL A 96 7.53 -59.35 13.49
CA VAL A 96 7.85 -60.45 14.40
C VAL A 96 7.69 -61.79 13.69
N THR A 97 6.61 -61.95 12.93
CA THR A 97 6.24 -63.19 12.23
C THR A 97 7.18 -63.57 11.08
N GLY A 98 8.05 -62.67 10.63
CA GLY A 98 8.96 -62.91 9.52
C GLY A 98 8.50 -62.33 8.19
N ARG A 99 7.31 -61.71 8.12
CA ARG A 99 6.74 -61.16 6.88
C ARG A 99 7.46 -59.88 6.43
N LEU A 100 7.73 -58.96 7.35
CA LEU A 100 8.50 -57.73 7.11
C LEU A 100 9.88 -57.76 7.78
N GLY A 101 10.00 -58.49 8.88
CA GLY A 101 11.25 -58.62 9.62
C GLY A 101 11.19 -59.73 10.66
N ARG A 102 12.29 -59.94 11.38
CA ARG A 102 12.43 -60.96 12.43
C ARG A 102 12.84 -60.33 13.76
N ILE A 103 12.15 -59.26 14.16
CA ILE A 103 12.37 -58.56 15.42
C ILE A 103 12.01 -59.50 16.58
N ARG A 104 12.88 -59.55 17.59
CA ARG A 104 12.69 -60.30 18.84
C ARG A 104 12.73 -59.37 20.03
N PHE A 105 13.71 -58.49 20.11
CA PHE A 105 13.75 -57.44 21.12
C PHE A 105 13.23 -56.13 20.55
N TYR A 106 12.40 -55.42 21.31
CA TYR A 106 11.89 -54.10 20.93
C TYR A 106 11.72 -53.21 22.16
N ALA A 107 12.26 -51.99 22.11
CA ALA A 107 11.91 -50.94 23.04
C ALA A 107 11.66 -49.62 22.30
N ALA A 108 10.67 -48.85 22.76
CA ALA A 108 10.26 -47.63 22.11
C ALA A 108 9.86 -46.56 23.11
N ALA A 109 10.49 -45.39 23.00
CA ALA A 109 10.14 -44.20 23.75
C ALA A 109 9.26 -43.28 22.89
N PRO A 110 8.06 -42.89 23.34
CA PRO A 110 7.17 -42.01 22.58
C PRO A 110 7.72 -40.58 22.51
N LEU A 111 7.52 -39.92 21.37
CA LEU A 111 7.87 -38.52 21.13
C LEU A 111 6.65 -37.65 21.46
N ILE A 112 6.57 -37.18 22.69
CA ILE A 112 5.40 -36.44 23.20
C ILE A 112 5.70 -34.94 23.16
N THR A 113 4.87 -34.16 22.47
CA THR A 113 4.98 -32.70 22.46
C THR A 113 4.65 -32.10 23.84
N PRO A 114 5.02 -30.83 24.11
CA PRO A 114 4.59 -30.12 25.32
C PRO A 114 3.07 -30.07 25.49
N ASP A 115 2.32 -30.08 24.39
CA ASP A 115 0.86 -30.13 24.36
C ASP A 115 0.28 -31.54 24.62
N GLY A 116 1.13 -32.54 24.86
CA GLY A 116 0.72 -33.91 25.17
C GLY A 116 0.46 -34.81 23.95
N HIS A 117 0.79 -34.37 22.74
CA HIS A 117 0.54 -35.16 21.52
C HIS A 117 1.70 -36.09 21.20
N ALA A 118 1.43 -37.39 21.06
CA ALA A 118 2.42 -38.36 20.60
C ALA A 118 2.62 -38.27 19.07
N LEU A 119 3.77 -37.78 18.62
CA LEU A 119 4.08 -37.64 17.19
C LEU A 119 4.59 -38.94 16.57
N GLY A 120 5.23 -39.78 17.38
CA GLY A 120 5.98 -40.93 16.92
C GLY A 120 6.78 -41.58 18.04
N THR A 121 7.85 -42.27 17.68
CA THR A 121 8.66 -43.06 18.62
C THR A 121 10.14 -43.07 18.25
N LEU A 122 11.01 -42.97 19.25
CA LEU A 122 12.41 -43.41 19.20
C LEU A 122 12.44 -44.90 19.55
N CYS A 123 12.81 -45.75 18.58
CA CYS A 123 12.80 -47.20 18.74
C CYS A 123 14.20 -47.78 18.66
N VAL A 124 14.44 -48.81 19.48
CA VAL A 124 15.61 -49.68 19.42
C VAL A 124 15.12 -51.12 19.32
N PHE A 125 15.78 -51.93 18.51
CA PHE A 125 15.33 -53.30 18.26
C PHE A 125 16.47 -54.22 17.84
N ASP A 126 16.25 -55.53 18.04
CA ASP A 126 17.20 -56.56 17.66
C ASP A 126 16.48 -57.86 17.29
N THR A 127 17.20 -58.75 16.60
CA THR A 127 16.77 -60.09 16.20
C THR A 127 16.99 -61.15 17.28
N VAL A 128 17.55 -60.76 18.42
CA VAL A 128 17.78 -61.59 19.60
C VAL A 128 17.04 -60.98 20.81
N PRO A 129 16.39 -61.79 21.67
CA PRO A 129 15.78 -61.29 22.90
C PRO A 129 16.78 -60.58 23.81
N ARG A 130 16.35 -59.51 24.48
CA ARG A 130 17.18 -58.72 25.41
C ARG A 130 16.32 -58.12 26.50
N GLU A 131 16.92 -57.81 27.64
CA GLU A 131 16.24 -57.14 28.75
C GLU A 131 16.99 -55.86 29.11
N LEU A 132 16.29 -54.73 29.05
CA LEU A 132 16.82 -53.43 29.46
C LEU A 132 16.56 -53.19 30.95
N THR A 133 17.54 -52.58 31.60
CA THR A 133 17.44 -52.08 32.97
C THR A 133 16.55 -50.84 33.04
N ALA A 134 16.04 -50.53 34.24
CA ALA A 134 15.27 -49.30 34.46
C ALA A 134 16.05 -48.02 34.07
N THR A 135 17.37 -48.01 34.30
CA THR A 135 18.24 -46.90 33.90
C THR A 135 18.30 -46.73 32.39
N GLN A 136 18.43 -47.83 31.63
CA GLN A 136 18.44 -47.77 30.16
C GLN A 136 17.09 -47.30 29.60
N LEU A 137 15.98 -47.73 30.21
CA LEU A 137 14.64 -47.26 29.83
C LEU A 137 14.45 -45.76 30.11
N ALA A 138 14.93 -45.27 31.26
CA ALA A 138 14.93 -43.84 31.57
C ALA A 138 15.79 -43.04 30.58
N GLN A 139 16.98 -43.53 30.24
CA GLN A 139 17.85 -42.89 29.24
C GLN A 139 17.21 -42.84 27.85
N LEU A 140 16.48 -43.88 27.43
CA LEU A 140 15.73 -43.84 26.17
C LEU A 140 14.60 -42.79 26.21
N ALA A 141 13.93 -42.62 27.35
CA ALA A 141 12.94 -41.56 27.53
C ALA A 141 13.59 -40.16 27.44
N ASP A 142 14.75 -39.97 28.07
CA ASP A 142 15.50 -38.70 28.00
C ASP A 142 15.92 -38.38 26.57
N LEU A 143 16.41 -39.37 25.81
CA LEU A 143 16.76 -39.21 24.40
C LEU A 143 15.55 -38.85 23.54
N ALA A 144 14.38 -39.44 23.79
CA ALA A 144 13.13 -39.04 23.14
C ALA A 144 12.77 -37.57 23.46
N GLY A 145 12.97 -37.14 24.72
CA GLY A 145 12.83 -35.74 25.12
C GLY A 145 13.77 -34.80 24.37
N ILE A 146 15.03 -35.19 24.15
CA ILE A 146 16.00 -34.42 23.36
C ILE A 146 15.52 -34.27 21.91
N VAL A 147 14.98 -35.33 21.31
CA VAL A 147 14.41 -35.27 19.95
C VAL A 147 13.23 -34.32 19.88
N VAL A 148 12.32 -34.37 20.85
CA VAL A 148 11.18 -33.45 20.92
C VAL A 148 11.68 -32.01 21.05
N ALA A 149 12.64 -31.74 21.95
CA ALA A 149 13.22 -30.40 22.10
C ALA A 149 13.88 -29.88 20.81
N PHE A 150 14.50 -30.77 20.04
CA PHE A 150 15.03 -30.44 18.71
C PHE A 150 13.89 -30.05 17.74
N PHE A 151 12.80 -30.82 17.71
CA PHE A 151 11.63 -30.53 16.88
C PHE A 151 10.97 -29.19 17.28
N GLU A 152 10.84 -28.90 18.57
CA GLU A 152 10.33 -27.61 19.08
C GLU A 152 11.19 -26.44 18.62
N ARG A 153 12.51 -26.54 18.82
CA ARG A 153 13.45 -25.48 18.42
C ARG A 153 13.33 -25.16 16.94
N ARG A 154 13.18 -26.19 16.12
CA ARG A 154 13.03 -26.05 14.67
C ARG A 154 11.68 -25.45 14.28
N ARG A 155 10.58 -25.87 14.91
CA ARG A 155 9.25 -25.25 14.75
C ARG A 155 9.29 -23.76 15.09
N GLN A 156 9.86 -23.41 16.25
CA GLN A 156 9.97 -22.03 16.71
C GLN A 156 10.83 -21.17 15.77
N GLY A 157 11.95 -21.72 15.29
CA GLY A 157 12.81 -21.04 14.32
C GLY A 157 12.06 -20.71 13.03
N ARG A 158 11.26 -21.65 12.50
CA ARG A 158 10.42 -21.43 11.33
C ARG A 158 9.37 -20.35 11.55
N VAL A 159 8.61 -20.42 12.64
CA VAL A 159 7.56 -19.43 12.96
C VAL A 159 8.15 -18.03 13.11
N THR A 160 9.30 -17.92 13.79
CA THR A 160 9.99 -16.64 13.99
C THR A 160 10.47 -16.05 12.66
N ALA A 161 10.99 -16.89 11.77
CA ALA A 161 11.43 -16.45 10.44
C ALA A 161 10.26 -15.99 9.56
N GLU A 162 9.13 -16.71 9.59
CA GLU A 162 7.90 -16.36 8.87
C GLU A 162 7.34 -15.00 9.35
N LEU A 163 7.26 -14.78 10.67
CA LEU A 163 6.83 -13.51 11.25
C LEU A 163 7.78 -12.35 10.85
N ALA A 164 9.09 -12.56 10.96
CA ALA A 164 10.07 -11.55 10.56
C ALA A 164 9.99 -11.19 9.08
N ALA A 165 9.72 -12.18 8.20
CA ALA A 165 9.48 -11.93 6.79
C ALA A 165 8.19 -11.13 6.55
N ALA A 166 7.10 -11.45 7.25
CA ALA A 166 5.83 -10.72 7.14
C ALA A 166 5.96 -9.26 7.59
N VAL A 167 6.67 -9.00 8.69
CA VAL A 167 6.95 -7.63 9.17
C VAL A 167 7.76 -6.85 8.15
N ARG A 168 8.83 -7.44 7.59
CA ARG A 168 9.64 -6.80 6.53
C ARG A 168 8.83 -6.49 5.28
N ALA A 169 8.01 -7.43 4.82
CA ALA A 169 7.16 -7.24 3.65
C ALA A 169 6.16 -6.10 3.87
N LYS A 170 5.54 -6.03 5.05
CA LYS A 170 4.63 -4.93 5.41
C LYS A 170 5.34 -3.58 5.47
N GLN A 171 6.54 -3.52 6.04
CA GLN A 171 7.34 -2.30 6.09
C GLN A 171 7.70 -1.82 4.68
N GLN A 172 8.24 -2.72 3.85
CA GLN A 172 8.62 -2.40 2.47
C GLN A 172 7.42 -1.94 1.63
N TRP A 173 6.25 -2.57 1.81
CA TRP A 173 5.02 -2.13 1.15
C TRP A 173 4.61 -0.73 1.57
N THR A 174 4.68 -0.42 2.88
CA THR A 174 4.36 0.92 3.41
C THR A 174 5.31 1.98 2.87
N ASP A 175 6.62 1.69 2.86
CA ASP A 175 7.63 2.61 2.33
C ASP A 175 7.40 2.86 0.82
N THR A 176 7.12 1.78 0.06
CA THR A 176 6.83 1.88 -1.38
C THR A 176 5.58 2.71 -1.64
N LEU A 177 4.49 2.45 -0.90
CA LEU A 177 3.26 3.24 -1.04
C LEU A 177 3.52 4.73 -0.80
N LEU A 178 4.19 5.09 0.29
CA LEU A 178 4.44 6.48 0.62
C LEU A 178 5.34 7.17 -0.40
N ASP A 179 6.32 6.46 -0.98
CA ASP A 179 7.19 7.00 -2.02
C ASP A 179 6.51 7.13 -3.40
N THR A 180 5.40 6.41 -3.64
CA THR A 180 4.58 6.60 -4.86
C THR A 180 3.66 7.82 -4.78
N VAL A 181 3.36 8.34 -3.58
CA VAL A 181 2.49 9.51 -3.40
C VAL A 181 3.26 10.79 -3.72
N ASP A 182 2.70 11.64 -4.58
CA ASP A 182 3.30 12.94 -4.96
C ASP A 182 3.03 14.06 -3.95
N ALA A 183 2.11 13.87 -3.01
CA ALA A 183 2.00 14.74 -1.84
C ALA A 183 3.20 14.51 -0.90
N ALA A 184 3.80 15.58 -0.41
CA ALA A 184 4.86 15.52 0.59
C ALA A 184 4.27 15.06 1.94
N VAL A 185 4.62 13.85 2.36
CA VAL A 185 4.18 13.26 3.64
C VAL A 185 5.31 13.31 4.66
N ILE A 186 5.01 13.90 5.81
CA ILE A 186 5.92 14.05 6.94
C ILE A 186 5.22 13.55 8.20
N ALA A 187 5.86 12.68 8.97
CA ALA A 187 5.38 12.30 10.31
C ALA A 187 6.44 12.61 11.38
N CYS A 188 5.98 12.85 12.61
CA CYS A 188 6.82 13.03 13.78
C CYS A 188 6.27 12.27 14.99
N ASP A 189 7.10 12.11 16.02
CA ASP A 189 6.71 11.66 17.36
C ASP A 189 6.16 12.81 18.22
N GLU A 190 5.79 12.50 19.47
CA GLU A 190 5.33 13.44 20.50
C GLU A 190 6.34 14.56 20.85
N ASN A 191 7.63 14.33 20.58
CA ASN A 191 8.72 15.29 20.81
C ASN A 191 9.08 16.07 19.54
N TYR A 192 8.23 16.00 18.50
CA TYR A 192 8.45 16.62 17.18
C TYR A 192 9.66 16.09 16.43
N ARG A 193 10.22 14.94 16.81
CA ARG A 193 11.27 14.29 16.02
C ARG A 193 10.65 13.65 14.81
N VAL A 194 11.20 13.93 13.63
CA VAL A 194 10.71 13.35 12.40
C VAL A 194 10.85 11.83 12.47
N THR A 195 9.81 11.10 12.12
CA THR A 195 9.81 9.64 12.03
C THR A 195 9.66 9.16 10.58
N LEU A 196 9.13 10.01 9.70
CA LEU A 196 8.95 9.67 8.28
C LEU A 196 8.98 10.89 7.39
N TRP A 197 9.77 10.84 6.32
CA TRP A 197 9.67 11.70 5.13
C TRP A 197 9.58 10.80 3.90
N ASN A 198 8.55 10.99 3.08
CA ASN A 198 8.49 10.30 1.79
C ASN A 198 9.35 11.02 0.72
N ARG A 199 9.48 10.39 -0.46
CA ARG A 199 10.18 10.95 -1.64
C ARG A 199 9.75 12.39 -1.95
N ALA A 200 8.44 12.64 -2.03
CA ALA A 200 7.91 13.97 -2.38
C ALA A 200 8.28 15.04 -1.35
N ALA A 201 8.26 14.71 -0.05
CA ALA A 201 8.70 15.62 1.01
C ALA A 201 10.19 15.97 0.89
N ARG A 202 11.06 14.98 0.64
CA ARG A 202 12.50 15.22 0.44
C ARG A 202 12.76 16.16 -0.74
N GLN A 203 12.05 15.95 -1.85
CA GLN A 203 12.15 16.79 -3.05
C GLN A 203 11.63 18.22 -2.80
N MET A 204 10.45 18.36 -2.19
CA MET A 204 9.83 19.66 -1.90
C MET A 204 10.71 20.50 -0.96
N HIS A 205 11.26 19.88 0.10
CA HIS A 205 12.04 20.56 1.13
C HIS A 205 13.54 20.64 0.85
N GLY A 206 14.00 20.11 -0.29
CA GLY A 206 15.40 20.20 -0.72
C GLY A 206 16.37 19.45 0.20
N GLN A 207 15.94 18.32 0.78
CA GLN A 207 16.82 17.43 1.52
C GLN A 207 17.45 16.40 0.57
N SER A 208 18.77 16.52 0.38
CA SER A 208 19.58 15.56 -0.36
C SER A 208 20.11 14.48 0.59
N GLY A 209 19.39 13.37 0.72
CA GLY A 209 19.86 12.15 1.40
C GLY A 209 19.17 11.81 2.73
N ALA A 210 19.34 10.56 3.15
CA ALA A 210 18.87 10.00 4.42
C ALA A 210 19.73 10.47 5.61
N GLY A 211 19.98 11.78 5.72
CA GLY A 211 20.65 12.39 6.87
C GLY A 211 19.68 12.52 8.04
N ASP A 212 20.19 12.36 9.26
CA ASP A 212 19.46 12.28 10.54
C ASP A 212 18.11 13.00 10.56
N LEU A 213 17.08 12.26 10.98
CA LEU A 213 15.72 12.74 11.19
C LEU A 213 15.70 13.72 12.38
N ALA A 214 16.17 14.94 12.12
CA ALA A 214 16.13 16.07 13.02
C ALA A 214 14.68 16.38 13.46
N PRO A 215 14.47 17.11 14.57
CA PRO A 215 13.19 17.73 14.88
C PRO A 215 12.61 18.48 13.68
N VAL A 216 11.29 18.46 13.55
CA VAL A 216 10.55 19.28 12.59
C VAL A 216 10.92 20.74 12.87
N ASP A 217 11.83 21.28 12.05
CA ASP A 217 12.38 22.64 12.13
C ASP A 217 13.46 22.89 13.21
N GLU A 218 14.54 22.10 13.23
CA GLU A 218 15.66 22.27 14.18
C GLU A 218 16.43 23.62 14.07
N ALA A 219 16.17 24.47 13.07
CA ALA A 219 16.95 25.71 12.87
C ALA A 219 16.20 26.92 12.27
N GLY A 220 14.86 26.94 12.24
CA GLY A 220 14.12 27.95 11.46
C GLY A 220 14.43 27.85 9.96
N ARG A 221 14.77 26.63 9.50
CA ARG A 221 15.22 26.34 8.14
C ARG A 221 14.08 26.59 7.15
N PHE A 222 12.85 26.37 7.57
CA PHE A 222 11.67 26.64 6.77
C PHE A 222 10.84 27.72 7.46
N ARG A 223 10.72 28.88 6.83
CA ARG A 223 9.85 29.95 7.34
C ARG A 223 8.47 29.79 6.73
N LEU A 224 7.48 29.55 7.58
CA LEU A 224 6.08 29.33 7.21
C LEU A 224 5.30 30.63 7.37
N PHE A 225 4.53 30.99 6.35
CA PHE A 225 3.73 32.20 6.30
C PHE A 225 2.29 31.88 5.91
N GLU A 226 1.37 32.77 6.23
CA GLU A 226 0.01 32.78 5.68
C GLU A 226 0.04 32.83 4.14
N PRO A 227 -1.08 32.53 3.46
CA PRO A 227 -1.18 32.60 1.99
C PRO A 227 -0.82 33.96 1.38
N ASP A 228 -0.71 35.02 2.17
CA ASP A 228 -0.25 36.34 1.75
C ASP A 228 1.26 36.41 1.49
N GLY A 229 2.03 35.38 1.89
CA GLY A 229 3.49 35.30 1.76
C GLY A 229 4.28 36.26 2.65
N ARG A 230 3.61 36.99 3.56
CA ARG A 230 4.18 38.08 4.36
C ARG A 230 4.03 37.86 5.85
N THR A 231 2.88 37.35 6.29
CA THR A 231 2.55 37.19 7.70
C THR A 231 3.08 35.85 8.22
N PRO A 232 4.06 35.83 9.15
CA PRO A 232 4.59 34.58 9.69
C PRO A 232 3.53 33.81 10.49
N LEU A 233 3.48 32.48 10.33
CA LEU A 233 2.60 31.64 11.13
C LEU A 233 3.13 31.52 12.57
N PRO A 234 2.28 31.72 13.61
CA PRO A 234 2.71 31.57 14.98
C PRO A 234 2.92 30.09 15.35
N GLU A 235 3.81 29.83 16.32
CA GLU A 235 4.32 28.48 16.64
C GLU A 235 3.22 27.48 17.06
N ASN A 236 2.16 27.97 17.70
CA ASN A 236 0.99 27.20 18.12
C ASN A 236 0.04 26.86 16.96
N GLU A 237 0.13 27.56 15.83
CA GLU A 237 -0.70 27.36 14.64
C GLU A 237 0.01 26.55 13.55
N LEU A 238 1.29 26.22 13.74
CA LEU A 238 2.02 25.32 12.86
C LEU A 238 1.26 23.99 12.78
N PRO A 239 0.81 23.54 11.59
CA PRO A 239 -0.17 22.45 11.48
C PRO A 239 0.23 21.17 12.22
N LEU A 240 1.50 20.80 12.10
CA LEU A 240 2.05 19.61 12.73
C LEU A 240 2.17 19.75 14.25
N ARG A 241 2.49 20.95 14.75
CA ARG A 241 2.49 21.24 16.19
C ARG A 241 1.09 21.27 16.77
N ALA A 242 0.14 21.90 16.08
CA ALA A 242 -1.26 21.93 16.48
C ALA A 242 -1.81 20.50 16.59
N ALA A 243 -1.50 19.64 15.61
CA ALA A 243 -1.93 18.24 15.62
C ALA A 243 -1.40 17.44 16.82
N VAL A 244 -0.10 17.55 17.15
CA VAL A 244 0.47 16.84 18.32
C VAL A 244 -0.05 17.42 19.64
N ARG A 245 0.05 18.74 19.83
CA ARG A 245 -0.17 19.39 21.14
C ARG A 245 -1.65 19.55 21.49
N GLN A 246 -2.46 19.90 20.51
CA GLN A 246 -3.89 20.19 20.71
C GLN A 246 -4.75 18.98 20.31
N GLY A 247 -4.18 17.96 19.65
CA GLY A 247 -4.91 16.78 19.19
C GLY A 247 -5.92 17.07 18.08
N VAL A 248 -5.78 18.21 17.39
CA VAL A 248 -6.72 18.68 16.36
C VAL A 248 -6.28 18.26 14.96
N THR A 249 -7.25 17.87 14.13
CA THR A 249 -7.01 17.67 12.69
C THR A 249 -7.07 19.03 11.99
N VAL A 250 -5.99 19.39 11.31
CA VAL A 250 -5.94 20.54 10.40
C VAL A 250 -6.25 20.03 9.00
N SER A 251 -7.20 20.65 8.29
CA SER A 251 -7.54 20.24 6.92
C SER A 251 -7.60 21.44 5.99
N GLY A 252 -7.00 21.30 4.82
CA GLY A 252 -7.09 22.24 3.71
C GLY A 252 -6.44 23.61 3.96
N ARG A 253 -5.59 23.76 4.98
CA ARG A 253 -4.95 25.05 5.27
C ARG A 253 -3.91 25.36 4.20
N GLU A 254 -4.09 26.45 3.48
CA GLU A 254 -3.08 26.96 2.55
C GLU A 254 -2.04 27.78 3.32
N LEU A 255 -0.77 27.63 2.96
CA LEU A 255 0.33 28.40 3.53
C LEU A 255 1.48 28.51 2.53
N MET A 256 2.36 29.48 2.74
CA MET A 256 3.56 29.65 1.92
C MET A 256 4.81 29.20 2.71
N ILE A 257 5.62 28.35 2.10
CA ILE A 257 6.89 27.86 2.64
C ILE A 257 8.04 28.59 1.94
N ARG A 258 8.89 29.25 2.73
CA ARG A 258 10.14 29.83 2.26
C ARG A 258 11.32 28.98 2.70
N ARG A 259 11.97 28.37 1.72
CA ARG A 259 13.18 27.53 1.88
C ARG A 259 14.43 28.42 1.87
N PRO A 260 15.54 28.01 2.50
CA PRO A 260 16.80 28.75 2.42
C PRO A 260 17.31 28.74 0.98
N GLY A 261 17.47 29.91 0.37
CA GLY A 261 18.03 30.06 -0.98
C GLY A 261 17.17 29.50 -2.13
N GLY A 262 15.89 29.21 -1.89
CA GLY A 262 14.96 28.70 -2.92
C GLY A 262 13.72 29.56 -3.08
N GLU A 263 13.04 29.39 -4.22
CA GLU A 263 11.75 30.04 -4.51
C GLU A 263 10.67 29.64 -3.48
N PRO A 264 9.76 30.56 -3.13
CA PRO A 264 8.64 30.28 -2.24
C PRO A 264 7.70 29.26 -2.89
N VAL A 265 7.20 28.33 -2.08
CA VAL A 265 6.27 27.29 -2.50
C VAL A 265 4.97 27.47 -1.73
N TYR A 266 3.86 27.55 -2.45
CA TYR A 266 2.53 27.54 -1.83
C TYR A 266 2.07 26.11 -1.69
N VAL A 267 1.64 25.72 -0.49
CA VAL A 267 1.16 24.38 -0.22
C VAL A 267 -0.21 24.41 0.43
N ARG A 268 -1.00 23.37 0.15
CA ARG A 268 -2.18 23.04 0.93
C ARG A 268 -1.85 21.89 1.86
N VAL A 269 -2.13 22.07 3.15
CA VAL A 269 -1.68 21.18 4.22
C VAL A 269 -2.88 20.53 4.92
N ASN A 270 -2.76 19.22 5.13
CA ASN A 270 -3.57 18.47 6.08
C ASN A 270 -2.64 17.91 7.15
N ALA A 271 -3.00 18.02 8.43
CA ALA A 271 -2.27 17.41 9.53
C ALA A 271 -3.25 16.69 10.46
N SER A 272 -2.85 15.53 11.00
CA SER A 272 -3.66 14.74 11.91
C SER A 272 -2.79 14.09 12.98
N PRO A 273 -3.26 13.97 14.23
CA PRO A 273 -2.54 13.28 15.28
C PRO A 273 -2.45 11.78 14.98
N LEU A 274 -1.28 11.20 15.20
CA LEU A 274 -1.09 9.76 15.26
C LEU A 274 -1.41 9.32 16.69
N ARG A 275 -2.44 8.48 16.86
CA ARG A 275 -2.88 8.03 18.18
C ARG A 275 -2.18 6.73 18.55
N GLY A 276 -1.66 6.68 19.77
CA GLY A 276 -1.15 5.47 20.39
C GLY A 276 -2.29 4.52 20.80
N PRO A 277 -1.94 3.30 21.28
CA PRO A 277 -2.92 2.32 21.76
C PRO A 277 -3.81 2.80 22.91
N ASP A 278 -3.32 3.77 23.69
CA ASP A 278 -3.98 4.42 24.81
C ASP A 278 -4.90 5.59 24.40
N GLY A 279 -4.98 5.89 23.10
CA GLY A 279 -5.77 6.98 22.55
C GLY A 279 -5.12 8.36 22.65
N GLN A 280 -3.95 8.47 23.30
CA GLN A 280 -3.18 9.71 23.38
C GLN A 280 -2.44 9.97 22.05
N ALA A 281 -2.09 11.23 21.79
CA ALA A 281 -1.33 11.58 20.60
C ALA A 281 0.15 11.15 20.80
N ALA A 282 0.56 10.10 20.10
CA ALA A 282 1.94 9.62 20.06
C ALA A 282 2.80 10.38 19.03
N GLY A 283 2.20 11.31 18.29
CA GLY A 283 2.82 12.06 17.21
C GLY A 283 1.81 12.67 16.27
N ALA A 284 2.24 13.05 15.07
CA ALA A 284 1.37 13.55 14.02
C ALA A 284 1.89 13.19 12.62
N VAL A 285 0.96 13.13 11.66
CA VAL A 285 1.25 13.01 10.23
C VAL A 285 0.70 14.22 9.51
N MET A 286 1.44 14.69 8.51
CA MET A 286 1.11 15.84 7.70
C MET A 286 1.32 15.50 6.23
N ALA A 287 0.36 15.88 5.39
CA ALA A 287 0.47 15.83 3.95
C ALA A 287 0.43 17.26 3.39
N GLN A 288 1.35 17.58 2.50
CA GLN A 288 1.47 18.87 1.83
C GLN A 288 1.38 18.67 0.32
N ILE A 289 0.47 19.38 -0.32
CA ILE A 289 0.31 19.38 -1.78
C ILE A 289 0.81 20.73 -2.28
N ASP A 290 1.75 20.73 -3.22
CA ASP A 290 2.18 21.94 -3.91
C ASP A 290 1.03 22.48 -4.76
N ILE A 291 0.62 23.72 -4.48
CA ILE A 291 -0.42 24.44 -5.20
C ILE A 291 0.14 25.69 -5.90
N THR A 292 1.46 25.84 -5.99
CA THR A 292 2.10 27.01 -6.59
C THR A 292 1.65 27.21 -8.03
N ALA A 293 1.79 26.18 -8.88
CA ALA A 293 1.35 26.24 -10.27
C ALA A 293 -0.17 26.46 -10.41
N GLU A 294 -0.95 25.86 -9.51
CA GLU A 294 -2.41 26.02 -9.47
C GLU A 294 -2.80 27.47 -9.16
N ARG A 295 -2.15 28.08 -8.16
CA ARG A 295 -2.39 29.47 -7.77
C ARG A 295 -1.98 30.43 -8.87
N THR A 296 -0.78 30.27 -9.45
CA THR A 296 -0.33 31.11 -10.58
C THR A 296 -1.31 31.01 -11.76
N ARG A 297 -1.78 29.81 -12.09
CA ARG A 297 -2.76 29.62 -13.16
C ARG A 297 -4.10 30.29 -12.85
N ARG A 298 -4.56 30.20 -11.61
CA ARG A 298 -5.80 30.86 -11.16
C ARG A 298 -5.70 32.39 -11.24
N GLU A 299 -4.58 32.95 -10.79
CA GLU A 299 -4.32 34.40 -10.85
C GLU A 299 -4.23 34.90 -12.30
N LEU A 300 -3.57 34.15 -13.19
CA LEU A 300 -3.52 34.49 -14.62
C LEU A 300 -4.89 34.44 -15.29
N ILE A 301 -5.72 33.45 -14.97
CA ILE A 301 -7.09 33.35 -15.49
C ILE A 301 -7.91 34.55 -15.03
N GLU A 302 -7.82 34.94 -13.76
CA GLU A 302 -8.59 36.07 -13.24
C GLU A 302 -8.17 37.38 -13.91
N GLN A 303 -6.87 37.63 -14.05
CA GLN A 303 -6.36 38.81 -14.78
C GLN A 303 -6.79 38.83 -16.25
N ALA A 304 -6.80 37.67 -16.91
CA ALA A 304 -7.27 37.56 -18.28
C ALA A 304 -8.78 37.86 -18.40
N ARG A 305 -9.58 37.43 -17.42
CA ARG A 305 -11.02 37.73 -17.35
C ARG A 305 -11.29 39.21 -17.14
N GLU A 306 -10.56 39.86 -16.24
CA GLU A 306 -10.67 41.30 -15.99
C GLU A 306 -10.33 42.10 -17.25
N ARG A 307 -9.21 41.80 -17.91
CA ARG A 307 -8.83 42.46 -19.18
C ARG A 307 -9.85 42.25 -20.30
N LEU A 308 -10.41 41.05 -20.39
CA LEU A 308 -11.45 40.76 -21.39
C LEU A 308 -12.73 41.55 -21.10
N ALA A 309 -13.10 41.69 -19.82
CA ALA A 309 -14.26 42.48 -19.42
C ALA A 309 -14.07 43.97 -19.76
N GLU A 310 -12.88 44.53 -19.51
CA GLU A 310 -12.54 45.91 -19.88
C GLU A 310 -12.60 46.12 -21.41
N ALA A 311 -11.98 45.22 -22.18
CA ALA A 311 -11.97 45.30 -23.64
C ALA A 311 -13.38 45.18 -24.25
N ASN A 312 -14.23 44.28 -23.70
CA ASN A 312 -15.62 44.16 -24.14
C ASN A 312 -16.42 45.44 -23.84
N ALA A 313 -16.25 46.03 -22.66
CA ALA A 313 -16.93 47.28 -22.31
C ALA A 313 -16.50 48.45 -23.22
N GLU A 314 -15.23 48.51 -23.60
CA GLU A 314 -14.73 49.50 -24.57
C GLU A 314 -15.31 49.27 -25.97
N LEU A 315 -15.36 48.01 -26.43
CA LEU A 315 -15.93 47.65 -27.73
C LEU A 315 -17.42 47.98 -27.80
N GLU A 316 -18.18 47.68 -26.73
CA GLU A 316 -19.60 48.03 -26.62
C GLU A 316 -19.82 49.54 -26.72
N ARG A 317 -18.98 50.34 -26.05
CA ARG A 317 -19.03 51.81 -26.13
C ARG A 317 -18.70 52.30 -27.53
N SER A 318 -17.63 51.81 -28.13
CA SER A 318 -17.21 52.17 -29.50
C SER A 318 -18.29 51.83 -30.54
N ASN A 319 -18.90 50.65 -30.42
CA ASN A 319 -20.01 50.24 -31.28
C ASN A 319 -21.24 51.14 -31.11
N ALA A 320 -21.58 51.54 -29.87
CA ALA A 320 -22.67 52.45 -29.61
C ALA A 320 -22.41 53.84 -30.23
N ASP A 321 -21.19 54.36 -30.09
CA ASP A 321 -20.78 55.65 -30.67
C ASP A 321 -20.82 55.62 -32.20
N LEU A 322 -20.32 54.55 -32.83
CA LEU A 322 -20.38 54.37 -34.28
C LEU A 322 -21.82 54.29 -34.79
N THR A 323 -22.69 53.59 -34.08
CA THR A 323 -24.12 53.48 -34.43
C THR A 323 -24.80 54.84 -34.35
N ASN A 324 -24.54 55.60 -33.29
CA ASN A 324 -25.08 56.94 -33.11
C ASN A 324 -24.57 57.89 -34.20
N PHE A 325 -23.28 57.82 -34.54
CA PHE A 325 -22.67 58.60 -35.61
C PHE A 325 -23.29 58.26 -36.97
N ALA A 326 -23.42 56.97 -37.30
CA ALA A 326 -24.03 56.52 -38.55
C ALA A 326 -25.49 57.03 -38.67
N ALA A 327 -26.28 56.90 -37.60
CA ALA A 327 -27.65 57.39 -37.57
C ALA A 327 -27.75 58.92 -37.78
N ALA A 328 -26.87 59.69 -37.15
CA ALA A 328 -26.82 61.15 -37.31
C ALA A 328 -26.44 61.56 -38.73
N VAL A 329 -25.36 61.00 -39.28
CA VAL A 329 -24.89 61.28 -40.66
C VAL A 329 -25.94 60.89 -41.69
N GLY A 330 -26.60 59.74 -41.50
CA GLY A 330 -27.70 59.31 -42.38
C GLY A 330 -28.84 60.34 -42.42
N HIS A 331 -29.30 60.80 -41.26
CA HIS A 331 -30.34 61.81 -41.18
C HIS A 331 -29.94 63.13 -41.89
N ASP A 332 -28.72 63.60 -41.65
CA ASP A 332 -28.23 64.88 -42.18
C ASP A 332 -27.96 64.85 -43.70
N LEU A 333 -27.67 63.67 -44.28
CA LEU A 333 -27.47 63.50 -45.72
C LEU A 333 -28.78 63.22 -46.47
N ILE A 334 -29.74 62.52 -45.87
CA ILE A 334 -31.02 62.17 -46.52
C ILE A 334 -31.87 63.40 -46.77
N ALA A 335 -31.89 64.38 -45.86
CA ALA A 335 -32.69 65.59 -46.00
C ALA A 335 -32.35 66.41 -47.27
N PRO A 336 -31.08 66.81 -47.52
CA PRO A 336 -30.72 67.52 -48.74
C PRO A 336 -30.86 66.65 -49.99
N LEU A 337 -30.55 65.35 -49.93
CA LEU A 337 -30.75 64.43 -51.06
C LEU A 337 -32.23 64.31 -51.45
N SER A 338 -33.14 64.28 -50.47
CA SER A 338 -34.58 64.27 -50.72
C SER A 338 -35.05 65.57 -51.37
N ALA A 339 -34.51 66.71 -50.95
CA ALA A 339 -34.81 68.00 -51.57
C ALA A 339 -34.29 68.09 -53.02
N VAL A 340 -33.05 67.68 -53.26
CA VAL A 340 -32.45 67.64 -54.60
C VAL A 340 -33.22 66.66 -55.49
N GLY A 341 -33.57 65.49 -54.98
CA GLY A 341 -34.41 64.50 -55.68
C GLY A 341 -35.76 65.08 -56.11
N GLY A 342 -36.47 65.78 -55.22
CA GLY A 342 -37.74 66.42 -55.55
C GLY A 342 -37.61 67.51 -56.64
N PHE A 343 -36.54 68.32 -56.61
CA PHE A 343 -36.28 69.28 -57.68
C PHE A 343 -35.94 68.62 -59.01
N LEU A 344 -35.19 67.51 -58.98
CA LEU A 344 -34.87 66.75 -60.19
C LEU A 344 -36.10 66.06 -60.78
N GLU A 345 -37.03 65.57 -59.96
CA GLU A 345 -38.32 65.04 -60.43
C GLU A 345 -39.14 66.12 -61.15
N LEU A 346 -39.23 67.33 -60.58
CA LEU A 346 -39.91 68.47 -61.22
C LEU A 346 -39.27 68.83 -62.57
N LEU A 347 -37.94 68.93 -62.62
CA LEU A 347 -37.21 69.22 -63.86
C LEU A 347 -37.37 68.12 -64.92
N ALA A 348 -37.48 66.85 -64.49
CA ALA A 348 -37.76 65.74 -65.40
C ALA A 348 -39.18 65.82 -65.99
N MET A 349 -40.18 66.25 -65.20
CA MET A 349 -41.54 66.49 -65.70
C MET A 349 -41.60 67.62 -66.73
N ASP A 350 -40.72 68.62 -66.62
CA ASP A 350 -40.57 69.73 -67.57
C ASP A 350 -39.72 69.39 -68.81
N GLY A 351 -39.29 68.12 -68.97
CA GLY A 351 -38.61 67.64 -70.17
C GLY A 351 -37.09 67.84 -70.20
N PHE A 352 -36.46 68.11 -69.06
CA PHE A 352 -35.00 68.24 -68.96
C PHE A 352 -34.32 66.86 -68.90
N GLU A 353 -33.77 66.37 -70.02
CA GLU A 353 -33.19 65.01 -70.12
C GLU A 353 -32.08 64.74 -69.08
N ALA A 354 -31.30 65.74 -68.70
CA ALA A 354 -30.24 65.62 -67.69
C ALA A 354 -30.76 65.33 -66.27
N ALA A 355 -32.03 65.62 -65.98
CA ALA A 355 -32.62 65.42 -64.66
C ALA A 355 -32.83 63.93 -64.32
N ALA A 356 -33.02 63.07 -65.34
CA ALA A 356 -33.13 61.63 -65.15
C ALA A 356 -31.81 61.01 -64.65
N ALA A 357 -30.68 61.45 -65.22
CA ALA A 357 -29.35 61.01 -64.78
C ALA A 357 -29.05 61.46 -63.35
N GLY A 358 -29.42 62.70 -62.98
CA GLY A 358 -29.28 63.21 -61.62
C GLY A 358 -30.14 62.46 -60.61
N SER A 359 -31.39 62.13 -60.97
CA SER A 359 -32.31 61.37 -60.09
C SER A 359 -31.77 59.97 -59.81
N ALA A 360 -31.19 59.32 -60.83
CA ALA A 360 -30.54 58.02 -60.66
C ALA A 360 -29.30 58.08 -59.74
N GLU A 361 -28.57 59.20 -59.73
CA GLU A 361 -27.44 59.39 -58.82
C GLU A 361 -27.88 59.62 -57.37
N VAL A 362 -28.92 60.43 -57.16
CA VAL A 362 -29.52 60.63 -55.82
C VAL A 362 -30.06 59.32 -55.25
N ALA A 363 -30.71 58.49 -56.08
CA ALA A 363 -31.17 57.16 -55.68
C ALA A 363 -30.01 56.24 -55.28
N ARG A 364 -28.93 56.20 -56.08
CA ARG A 364 -27.70 55.45 -55.74
C ARG A 364 -27.10 55.90 -54.41
N MET A 365 -27.00 57.22 -54.18
CA MET A 365 -26.46 57.75 -52.92
C MET A 365 -27.33 57.35 -51.72
N ARG A 366 -28.65 57.33 -51.88
CA ARG A 366 -29.58 56.88 -50.84
C ARG A 366 -29.42 55.40 -50.52
N ASP A 367 -29.33 54.55 -51.53
CA ASP A 367 -29.12 53.11 -51.35
C ASP A 367 -27.81 52.80 -50.61
N VAL A 368 -26.74 53.54 -50.89
CA VAL A 368 -25.47 53.41 -50.16
C VAL A 368 -25.61 53.82 -48.70
N ILE A 369 -26.31 54.92 -48.41
CA ILE A 369 -26.55 55.37 -47.03
C ILE A 369 -27.40 54.35 -46.26
N ASP A 370 -28.45 53.83 -46.87
CA ASP A 370 -29.34 52.83 -46.26
C ASP A 370 -28.60 51.51 -46.01
N GLY A 371 -27.71 51.09 -46.93
CA GLY A 371 -26.84 49.93 -46.76
C GLY A 371 -25.86 50.09 -45.59
N LEU A 372 -25.20 51.25 -45.48
CA LEU A 372 -24.29 51.55 -44.36
C LEU A 372 -25.02 51.60 -43.02
N LEU A 373 -26.24 52.13 -42.98
CA LEU A 373 -27.09 52.15 -41.78
C LEU A 373 -27.55 50.74 -41.39
N ALA A 374 -27.91 49.92 -42.38
CA ALA A 374 -28.31 48.53 -42.16
C ALA A 374 -27.16 47.70 -41.59
N ASP A 375 -25.94 47.86 -42.11
CA ASP A 375 -24.75 47.17 -41.61
C ASP A 375 -24.38 47.62 -40.18
N ALA A 376 -24.48 48.92 -39.88
CA ALA A 376 -24.26 49.45 -38.54
C ALA A 376 -25.31 48.93 -37.52
N LEU A 377 -26.57 48.79 -37.93
CA LEU A 377 -27.65 48.22 -37.10
C LEU A 377 -27.55 46.68 -36.98
N ALA A 378 -27.07 45.99 -38.01
CA ALA A 378 -26.79 44.56 -37.95
C ALA A 378 -25.63 44.26 -36.98
N ALA A 379 -24.61 45.13 -36.91
CA ALA A 379 -23.56 45.03 -35.89
C ALA A 379 -24.07 45.18 -34.44
N ARG A 380 -25.19 45.89 -34.22
CA ARG A 380 -25.91 45.96 -32.93
C ARG A 380 -26.58 44.63 -32.56
N SER A 381 -26.90 43.83 -33.57
CA SER A 381 -27.58 42.54 -33.45
C SER A 381 -26.53 41.42 -33.49
N GLY A 382 -25.57 41.45 -32.56
CA GLY A 382 -24.64 40.33 -32.39
C GLY A 382 -25.41 39.00 -32.32
N PRO A 383 -24.82 37.88 -32.77
CA PRO A 383 -25.52 36.61 -32.88
C PRO A 383 -26.19 36.32 -31.54
N ALA A 384 -27.52 36.20 -31.56
CA ALA A 384 -28.24 35.67 -30.42
C ALA A 384 -27.54 34.39 -30.00
N ALA A 385 -27.21 34.29 -28.71
CA ALA A 385 -26.70 33.07 -28.11
C ALA A 385 -27.70 31.94 -28.37
N GLU A 386 -27.54 31.21 -29.47
CA GLU A 386 -28.08 29.87 -29.63
C GLU A 386 -27.22 28.97 -28.76
N GLY A 387 -27.62 28.87 -27.49
CA GLY A 387 -27.11 27.86 -26.60
C GLY A 387 -27.48 26.46 -27.11
N ARG A 388 -26.47 25.62 -27.29
CA ARG A 388 -26.42 24.26 -26.74
C ARG A 388 -25.00 23.78 -26.56
#